data_AF-A0AAV2KUY2-F1
#
_entry.id   AF-A0AAV2KUY2-F1
#
_cell.length_a   1.000
_cell.length_b   1.000
_cell.length_c   1.000
_cell.angle_alpha   90.00
_cell.angle_beta   90.00
_cell.angle_gamma   90.00
#
_symmetry.space_group_name_H-M   'P 1'
#
loop_
_entity.id
_entity.type
_entity.pdbx_description
1 polymer ?
#
loop_
_entity_poly.entity_id
_entity_poly.type
_entity_poly.pdbx_seq_one_letter_code
_entity_poly.pdbx_strand_id
1 'polypeptide(L)'
;MCVCECVCVGGRGLSTARVSSCLPTLKVMSHNLLNPGLISAYNSLTDKHLAGYFSNTRIRRHLQRAGLITRSGRIVPDKEYRQKLIQRAHQRHVRECLAQAIFHKVLEMERLHQIEIKRKLEEFARRERVHKIKVERSKRYEEDIPRIMSPRPPTGVRGVRKQHSGAEAEQSESSESVSPTLLDPSTSNYQVSIS
;
A
#
# COMPACT_ATOMS: atom_id res chain seq x y z
N MET A 1 34.84 5.83 -12.91
CA MET A 1 35.15 5.08 -11.67
C MET A 1 33.87 5.01 -10.86
N CYS A 2 33.41 3.82 -10.45
CA CYS A 2 32.29 3.73 -9.50
C CYS A 2 32.86 4.04 -8.12
N VAL A 3 32.61 5.25 -7.62
CA VAL A 3 32.80 5.55 -6.20
C VAL A 3 31.59 4.96 -5.51
N CYS A 4 31.80 3.88 -4.77
CA CYS A 4 30.80 3.36 -3.85
C CYS A 4 30.98 4.19 -2.57
N GLU A 5 30.32 5.35 -2.50
CA GLU A 5 30.18 6.02 -1.20
C GLU A 5 29.16 5.20 -0.39
N CYS A 6 29.69 4.34 0.49
CA CYS A 6 28.92 3.86 1.62
C CYS A 6 28.70 5.04 2.56
N VAL A 7 27.60 5.77 2.36
CA VAL A 7 27.14 6.73 3.37
C VAL A 7 26.43 5.92 4.46
N CYS A 8 27.13 5.66 5.56
CA CYS A 8 26.50 5.25 6.80
C CYS A 8 25.78 6.46 7.41
N VAL A 9 24.48 6.62 7.14
CA VAL A 9 23.64 7.57 7.88
C VAL A 9 23.05 6.81 9.07
N GLY A 10 23.63 7.03 10.24
CA GLY A 10 23.03 6.63 11.50
C GLY A 10 21.73 7.39 11.75
N GLY A 11 20.75 6.69 12.33
CA GLY A 11 19.67 7.31 13.10
C GLY A 11 18.41 7.71 12.31
N ARG A 12 17.39 6.84 12.41
CA ARG A 12 15.93 7.11 12.36
C ARG A 12 15.41 8.00 11.22
N GLY A 13 14.65 7.38 10.31
CA GLY A 13 13.63 8.06 9.51
C GLY A 13 13.79 7.83 8.00
N LEU A 14 12.81 7.14 7.42
CA LEU A 14 12.55 6.88 5.99
C LEU A 14 13.67 7.28 5.01
N SER A 15 14.57 6.34 4.75
CA SER A 15 15.54 6.44 3.66
C SER A 15 14.85 6.15 2.33
N THR A 16 14.43 7.19 1.61
CA THR A 16 14.17 7.07 0.17
C THR A 16 15.50 6.85 -0.52
N ALA A 17 15.85 5.58 -0.73
CA ALA A 17 16.98 5.21 -1.56
C ALA A 17 16.69 5.68 -2.98
N ARG A 18 17.27 6.82 -3.38
CA ARG A 18 17.36 7.15 -4.81
C ARG A 18 18.23 6.06 -5.43
N VAL A 19 17.62 5.22 -6.25
CA VAL A 19 18.34 4.36 -7.19
C VAL A 19 19.18 5.31 -8.02
N SER A 20 20.47 5.37 -7.73
CA SER A 20 21.43 6.07 -8.57
C SER A 20 21.44 5.34 -9.90
N SER A 21 20.63 5.84 -10.83
CA SER A 21 20.75 5.51 -12.24
C SER A 21 22.13 5.97 -12.67
N CYS A 22 23.08 5.04 -12.61
CA CYS A 22 24.37 5.17 -13.27
C CYS A 22 24.10 5.14 -14.77
N LEU A 23 23.53 6.22 -15.31
CA LEU A 23 23.67 6.57 -16.70
C LEU A 23 25.17 6.79 -16.90
N PRO A 24 25.85 6.03 -17.77
CA PRO A 24 27.19 6.40 -18.16
C PRO A 24 27.07 7.69 -18.97
N THR A 25 27.28 8.83 -18.33
CA THR A 25 27.54 10.09 -19.04
C THR A 25 28.87 9.92 -19.77
N LEU A 26 28.82 9.44 -21.00
CA LEU A 26 29.92 9.53 -21.95
C LEU A 26 30.09 11.01 -22.27
N LYS A 27 30.86 11.71 -21.42
CA LYS A 27 31.39 13.03 -21.73
C LYS A 27 32.43 12.82 -22.83
N VAL A 28 31.99 12.88 -24.09
CA VAL A 28 32.87 12.84 -25.25
C VAL A 28 33.71 14.12 -25.22
N MET A 29 34.98 13.99 -24.85
CA MET A 29 35.98 15.04 -25.03
C MET A 29 36.27 15.14 -26.52
N SER A 30 35.64 16.11 -27.18
CA SER A 30 35.79 16.36 -28.60
C SER A 30 36.90 17.38 -28.80
N HIS A 31 38.05 16.92 -29.29
CA HIS A 31 39.12 17.79 -29.79
C HIS A 31 39.66 17.25 -31.12
N ASN A 32 39.49 18.07 -32.16
CA ASN A 32 40.26 18.19 -33.42
C ASN A 32 40.04 17.24 -34.61
N LEU A 33 39.39 17.81 -35.64
CA LEU A 33 39.80 17.94 -37.06
C LEU A 33 40.35 16.71 -37.82
N LEU A 34 39.78 15.52 -37.63
CA LEU A 34 39.86 14.47 -38.65
C LEU A 34 38.47 13.89 -38.93
N ASN A 35 38.23 13.60 -40.21
CA ASN A 35 36.97 13.15 -40.78
C ASN A 35 36.25 12.12 -39.86
N PRO A 36 35.06 12.43 -39.31
CA PRO A 36 34.43 11.66 -38.24
C PRO A 36 34.12 10.21 -38.64
N GLY A 37 34.00 9.92 -39.95
CA GLY A 37 33.82 8.55 -40.45
C GLY A 37 35.05 7.65 -40.34
N LEU A 38 36.27 8.23 -40.38
CA LEU A 38 37.52 7.46 -40.34
C LEU A 38 37.94 7.11 -38.91
N ILE A 39 37.69 8.00 -37.94
CA ILE A 39 37.98 7.75 -36.53
C ILE A 39 36.93 6.81 -35.91
N SER A 40 35.67 6.91 -36.33
CA SER A 40 34.59 6.05 -35.82
C SER A 40 34.81 4.56 -36.14
N ALA A 41 35.38 4.26 -37.31
CA ALA A 41 35.73 2.89 -37.71
C ALA A 41 37.07 2.41 -37.12
N TYR A 42 37.84 3.30 -36.49
CA TYR A 42 39.16 2.95 -35.94
C TYR A 42 39.02 2.13 -34.65
N ASN A 43 39.55 0.91 -34.65
CA ASN A 43 39.59 0.07 -33.45
C ASN A 43 40.97 0.09 -32.81
N SER A 44 41.10 0.82 -31.71
CA SER A 44 42.35 0.91 -30.95
C SER A 44 42.80 -0.44 -30.38
N LEU A 45 41.90 -1.39 -30.11
CA LEU A 45 42.27 -2.70 -29.56
C LEU A 45 42.97 -3.60 -30.58
N THR A 46 42.84 -3.29 -31.88
CA THR A 46 43.53 -3.99 -32.97
C THR A 46 44.80 -3.27 -33.42
N ASP A 47 45.11 -2.11 -32.84
CA ASP A 47 46.28 -1.32 -33.23
C ASP A 47 47.58 -1.97 -32.72
N LYS A 48 48.49 -2.27 -33.66
CA LYS A 48 49.80 -2.86 -33.37
C LYS A 48 50.69 -1.94 -32.53
N HIS A 49 50.56 -0.62 -32.67
CA HIS A 49 51.38 0.34 -31.94
C HIS A 49 50.93 0.48 -30.48
N LEU A 50 49.67 0.14 -30.18
CA LEU A 50 49.12 0.15 -28.83
C LEU A 50 49.18 -1.23 -28.15
N ALA A 51 49.67 -2.26 -28.83
CA ALA A 51 49.76 -3.62 -28.30
C ALA A 51 50.50 -3.67 -26.96
N GLY A 52 51.61 -2.94 -26.82
CA GLY A 52 52.37 -2.83 -25.57
C GLY A 52 51.54 -2.24 -24.42
N TYR A 53 50.73 -1.22 -24.68
CA TYR A 53 49.85 -0.62 -23.69
C TYR A 53 48.74 -1.57 -23.24
N PHE A 54 48.07 -2.25 -24.18
CA PHE A 54 47.00 -3.21 -23.87
C PHE A 54 47.50 -4.52 -23.26
N SER A 55 48.78 -4.85 -23.43
CA SER A 55 49.43 -5.99 -22.77
C SER A 55 49.57 -5.81 -21.24
N ASN A 56 49.46 -4.58 -20.73
CA ASN A 56 49.53 -4.29 -19.31
C ASN A 56 48.38 -4.98 -18.54
N THR A 57 48.70 -5.70 -17.47
CA THR A 57 47.74 -6.46 -16.67
C THR A 57 46.62 -5.60 -16.08
N ARG A 58 46.93 -4.35 -15.69
CA ARG A 58 45.96 -3.39 -15.15
C ARG A 58 44.94 -3.00 -16.22
N ILE A 59 45.42 -2.70 -17.42
CA ILE A 59 44.59 -2.32 -18.57
C ILE A 59 43.78 -3.53 -19.04
N ARG A 60 44.41 -4.70 -19.17
CA ARG A 60 43.74 -5.95 -19.57
C ARG A 60 42.62 -6.34 -18.59
N ARG A 61 42.86 -6.23 -17.28
CA ARG A 61 41.83 -6.47 -16.25
C ARG A 61 40.66 -5.50 -16.39
N HIS A 62 40.93 -4.23 -16.69
CA HIS A 62 39.88 -3.24 -16.91
C HIS A 62 39.04 -3.59 -18.15
N LEU A 63 39.67 -3.89 -19.28
CA LEU A 63 38.98 -4.28 -20.52
C LEU A 63 38.16 -5.56 -20.35
N GLN A 64 38.67 -6.53 -19.58
CA GLN A 64 37.93 -7.75 -19.22
C GLN A 64 36.71 -7.45 -18.35
N ARG A 65 36.82 -6.54 -17.37
CA ARG A 65 35.69 -6.10 -16.55
C ARG A 65 34.66 -5.32 -17.36
N ALA A 66 35.12 -4.50 -18.30
CA ALA A 66 34.27 -3.78 -19.24
C ALA A 66 33.57 -4.73 -20.24
N GLY A 67 34.12 -5.94 -20.45
CA GLY A 67 33.55 -6.93 -21.36
C GLY A 67 33.89 -6.70 -22.84
N LEU A 68 34.87 -5.83 -23.12
CA LEU A 68 35.37 -5.57 -24.47
C LEU A 68 36.34 -6.67 -24.94
N ILE A 69 36.99 -7.35 -23.98
CA ILE A 69 37.92 -8.45 -24.22
C ILE A 69 37.56 -9.63 -23.34
N THR A 70 37.73 -10.84 -23.86
CA THR A 70 37.50 -12.11 -23.15
C THR A 70 38.65 -12.41 -22.17
N ARG A 71 38.46 -13.33 -21.23
CA ARG A 71 39.53 -13.80 -20.33
C ARG A 71 40.78 -14.31 -21.08
N SER A 72 40.57 -14.86 -22.28
CA SER A 72 41.61 -15.34 -23.21
C SER A 72 42.29 -14.24 -24.03
N GLY A 73 41.88 -12.97 -23.91
CA GLY A 73 42.48 -11.86 -24.65
C GLY A 73 41.85 -11.59 -26.03
N ARG A 74 40.80 -12.32 -26.43
CA ARG A 74 40.08 -12.06 -27.69
C ARG A 74 39.13 -10.88 -27.57
N ILE A 75 39.10 -10.00 -28.57
CA ILE A 75 38.16 -8.88 -28.68
C ILE A 75 36.75 -9.43 -28.87
N VAL A 76 35.79 -8.92 -28.10
CA VAL A 76 34.38 -9.33 -28.18
C VAL A 76 33.71 -8.56 -29.32
N PRO A 77 33.03 -9.23 -30.28
CA PRO A 77 32.30 -8.54 -31.34
C PRO A 77 31.16 -7.67 -30.78
N ASP A 78 30.90 -6.54 -31.45
CA ASP A 78 29.84 -5.59 -31.10
C ASP A 78 28.48 -6.24 -30.85
N LYS A 79 28.11 -7.21 -31.70
CA LYS A 79 26.82 -7.92 -31.60
C LYS A 79 26.66 -8.63 -30.26
N GLU A 80 27.68 -9.38 -29.85
CA GLU A 80 27.68 -10.10 -28.58
C GLU A 80 27.74 -9.15 -27.39
N TYR A 81 28.55 -8.09 -27.50
CA TYR A 81 28.69 -7.09 -26.45
C TYR A 81 27.34 -6.41 -26.16
N ARG A 82 26.64 -5.95 -27.21
CA ARG A 82 25.32 -5.32 -27.09
C ARG A 82 24.28 -6.27 -26.51
N GLN A 83 24.27 -7.53 -26.96
CA GLN A 83 23.34 -8.53 -26.43
C GLN A 83 23.55 -8.77 -24.94
N LYS A 84 24.80 -8.94 -24.49
CA LYS A 84 25.11 -9.10 -23.06
C LYS A 84 24.75 -7.86 -22.25
N LEU A 85 24.94 -6.66 -22.81
CA LEU A 85 24.58 -5.41 -22.16
C LEU A 85 23.06 -5.31 -21.94
N ILE A 86 22.27 -5.59 -22.99
CA ILE A 86 20.80 -5.59 -22.94
C ILE A 86 20.31 -6.64 -21.93
N GLN A 87 20.86 -7.85 -21.97
CA GLN A 87 20.49 -8.92 -21.03
C GLN A 87 20.76 -8.52 -19.57
N ARG A 88 21.92 -7.93 -19.28
CA ARG A 88 22.24 -7.46 -17.93
C ARG A 88 21.31 -6.34 -17.47
N ALA A 89 21.02 -5.38 -18.36
CA ALA A 89 20.10 -4.30 -18.05
C ALA A 89 18.68 -4.82 -17.79
N HIS A 90 18.19 -5.73 -18.63
CA HIS A 90 16.88 -6.37 -18.45
C HIS A 90 16.81 -7.16 -17.14
N GLN A 91 17.81 -8.00 -16.84
CA GLN A 91 17.85 -8.75 -15.58
C GLN A 91 17.86 -7.83 -14.35
N ARG A 92 18.60 -6.72 -14.41
CA ARG A 92 18.58 -5.72 -13.35
C ARG A 92 17.19 -5.12 -13.19
N HIS A 93 16.58 -4.70 -14.29
CA HIS A 93 15.24 -4.11 -14.28
C HIS A 93 14.19 -5.07 -13.71
N VAL A 94 14.20 -6.34 -14.13
CA VAL A 94 13.30 -7.37 -13.59
C VAL A 94 13.46 -7.50 -12.07
N ARG A 95 14.69 -7.54 -11.57
CA ARG A 95 14.96 -7.62 -10.12
C ARG A 95 14.44 -6.40 -9.37
N GLU A 96 14.64 -5.20 -9.93
CA GLU A 96 14.16 -3.95 -9.35
C GLU A 96 12.62 -3.91 -9.33
N CYS A 97 11.96 -4.29 -10.42
CA CYS A 97 10.51 -4.37 -10.49
C CYS A 97 9.93 -5.38 -9.50
N LEU A 98 10.56 -6.55 -9.35
CA LEU A 98 10.14 -7.55 -8.37
C LEU A 98 10.25 -7.01 -6.94
N ALA A 99 11.37 -6.37 -6.60
CA ALA A 99 11.57 -5.77 -5.28
C ALA A 99 10.51 -4.69 -4.99
N GLN A 100 10.22 -3.83 -5.97
CA GLN A 100 9.18 -2.81 -5.86
C GLN A 100 7.80 -3.42 -5.67
N ALA A 101 7.42 -4.42 -6.48
CA ALA A 101 6.11 -5.06 -6.40
C ALA A 101 5.87 -5.70 -5.03
N ILE A 102 6.88 -6.39 -4.48
CA ILE A 102 6.81 -6.97 -3.14
C ILE A 102 6.63 -5.88 -2.09
N PHE A 103 7.46 -4.83 -2.14
CA PHE A 103 7.41 -3.74 -1.16
C PHE A 103 6.05 -3.04 -1.18
N HIS A 104 5.55 -2.67 -2.36
CA HIS A 104 4.24 -2.04 -2.50
C HIS A 104 3.11 -2.95 -2.02
N LYS A 105 3.17 -4.26 -2.30
CA LYS A 105 2.15 -5.20 -1.84
C LYS A 105 2.15 -5.32 -0.32
N VAL A 106 3.32 -5.46 0.31
CA VAL A 106 3.42 -5.55 1.77
C VAL A 106 2.89 -4.28 2.43
N LEU A 107 3.27 -3.10 1.92
CA LEU A 107 2.76 -1.83 2.42
C LEU A 107 1.24 -1.70 2.30
N GLU A 108 0.67 -2.13 1.17
CA GLU A 108 -0.77 -2.07 0.98
C GLU A 108 -1.52 -3.03 1.92
N MET A 109 -1.00 -4.25 2.10
CA MET A 109 -1.58 -5.20 3.05
C MET A 109 -1.55 -4.67 4.48
N GLU A 110 -0.43 -4.07 4.89
CA GLU A 110 -0.29 -3.46 6.22
C GLU A 110 -1.27 -2.30 6.41
N ARG A 111 -1.37 -1.40 5.43
CA ARG A 111 -2.31 -0.28 5.45
C ARG A 111 -3.76 -0.76 5.58
N LEU A 112 -4.16 -1.76 4.80
CA LEU A 112 -5.50 -2.34 4.86
C LEU A 112 -5.76 -3.03 6.19
N HIS A 113 -4.78 -3.74 6.73
CA HIS A 113 -4.88 -4.41 8.02
C HIS A 113 -5.11 -3.41 9.17
N GLN A 114 -4.38 -2.30 9.19
CA GLN A 114 -4.55 -1.24 10.19
C GLN A 114 -5.95 -0.61 10.13
N ILE A 115 -6.47 -0.37 8.93
CA ILE A 115 -7.83 0.14 8.74
C ILE A 115 -8.85 -0.86 9.29
N GLU A 116 -8.65 -2.15 9.02
CA GLU A 116 -9.56 -3.19 9.48
C GLU A 116 -9.60 -3.30 11.01
N ILE A 117 -8.43 -3.25 11.67
CA ILE A 117 -8.36 -3.21 13.14
C ILE A 117 -9.11 -1.99 13.66
N LYS A 118 -8.82 -0.81 13.12
CA LYS A 118 -9.45 0.43 13.55
C LYS A 118 -10.97 0.37 13.40
N ARG A 119 -11.45 -0.13 12.25
CA ARG A 119 -12.88 -0.33 11.97
C ARG A 119 -13.52 -1.25 13.01
N LYS A 120 -12.90 -2.39 13.31
CA LYS A 120 -13.41 -3.35 14.31
C LYS A 120 -13.46 -2.75 15.72
N LEU A 121 -12.45 -1.97 16.11
CA LEU A 121 -12.43 -1.30 17.42
C LEU A 121 -13.54 -0.25 17.53
N GLU A 122 -13.75 0.56 16.50
CA GLU A 122 -14.84 1.53 16.45
C GLU A 122 -16.21 0.85 16.47
N GLU A 123 -16.36 -0.27 15.77
CA GLU A 123 -17.58 -1.06 15.78
C GLU A 123 -17.85 -1.67 17.15
N PHE A 124 -16.84 -2.23 17.82
CA PHE A 124 -16.97 -2.77 19.16
C PHE A 124 -17.39 -1.69 20.17
N ALA A 125 -16.72 -0.53 20.15
CA ALA A 125 -17.08 0.60 21.00
C ALA A 125 -18.51 1.13 20.72
N ARG A 126 -18.97 1.07 19.47
CA ARG A 126 -20.36 1.41 19.11
C ARG A 126 -21.34 0.38 19.68
N ARG A 127 -21.08 -0.91 19.49
CA ARG A 127 -21.92 -2.00 19.99
C ARG A 127 -21.99 -2.01 21.51
N GLU A 128 -20.88 -1.79 22.20
CA GLU A 128 -20.81 -1.70 23.66
C GLU A 128 -21.69 -0.56 24.18
N ARG A 129 -21.60 0.64 23.57
CA ARG A 129 -22.45 1.78 23.94
C ARG A 129 -23.93 1.48 23.76
N VAL A 130 -24.32 0.90 22.62
CA VAL A 130 -25.72 0.52 22.35
C VAL A 130 -26.19 -0.54 23.34
N HIS A 131 -25.37 -1.55 23.63
CA HIS A 131 -25.69 -2.59 24.60
C HIS A 131 -25.90 -2.01 25.99
N LYS A 132 -25.00 -1.12 26.45
CA LYS A 132 -25.13 -0.43 27.74
C LYS A 132 -26.44 0.36 27.85
N ILE A 133 -26.79 1.13 26.82
CA ILE A 133 -28.06 1.88 26.77
C ILE A 133 -29.26 0.93 26.78
N LYS A 134 -29.21 -0.16 26.01
CA LYS A 134 -30.28 -1.17 25.96
C LYS A 134 -30.51 -1.82 27.33
N VAL A 135 -29.43 -2.21 28.01
CA VAL A 135 -29.45 -2.80 29.35
C VAL A 135 -29.98 -1.80 30.39
N GLU A 136 -29.52 -0.55 30.36
CA GLU A 136 -30.02 0.49 31.27
C GLU A 136 -31.52 0.75 31.06
N ARG A 137 -31.95 0.83 29.79
CA ARG A 137 -33.37 1.03 29.46
C ARG A 137 -34.23 -0.14 29.96
N SER A 138 -33.81 -1.39 29.78
CA SER A 138 -34.56 -2.55 30.30
C SER A 138 -34.61 -2.59 31.83
N LYS A 139 -33.54 -2.19 32.51
CA LYS A 139 -33.49 -2.15 33.98
C LYS A 139 -34.52 -1.18 34.56
N ARG A 140 -34.71 0.00 33.94
CA ARG A 140 -35.76 0.95 34.37
C ARG A 140 -37.17 0.35 34.26
N TYR A 141 -37.47 -0.36 33.17
CA TYR A 141 -38.76 -1.04 33.03
C TYR A 141 -38.94 -2.18 34.04
N GLU A 142 -37.91 -3.00 34.29
CA GLU A 142 -37.96 -4.06 35.32
C GLU A 142 -38.14 -3.51 36.74
N GLU A 143 -37.54 -2.36 37.06
CA GLU A 143 -37.71 -1.70 38.38
C GLU A 143 -39.06 -0.96 38.50
N ASP A 144 -39.63 -0.48 37.39
CA ASP A 144 -40.92 0.23 37.37
C ASP A 144 -42.15 -0.73 37.33
N ILE A 145 -42.01 -1.93 36.76
CA ILE A 145 -43.07 -2.96 36.72
C ILE A 145 -43.54 -3.42 38.13
N PRO A 146 -42.68 -3.77 39.10
CA PRO A 146 -43.12 -4.15 40.44
C PRO A 146 -43.71 -2.99 41.23
N ARG A 147 -43.38 -1.73 40.89
CA ARG A 147 -43.94 -0.53 41.54
C ARG A 147 -45.38 -0.24 41.12
N ILE A 148 -45.75 -0.60 39.89
CA ILE A 148 -47.09 -0.34 39.34
C ILE A 148 -48.08 -1.46 39.69
N MET A 149 -47.59 -2.68 39.97
CA MET A 149 -48.44 -3.85 40.25
C MET A 149 -48.69 -4.13 41.75
N SER A 150 -48.20 -3.29 42.66
CA SER A 150 -48.55 -3.40 44.09
C SER A 150 -50.04 -3.10 44.29
N PRO A 151 -50.87 -4.06 44.74
CA PRO A 151 -52.29 -3.81 44.98
C PRO A 151 -52.43 -2.76 46.09
N ARG A 152 -52.94 -1.57 45.77
CA ARG A 152 -53.35 -0.62 46.81
C ARG A 152 -54.61 -1.17 47.49
N PRO A 153 -54.67 -1.24 48.83
CA PRO A 153 -55.89 -1.63 49.52
C PRO A 153 -56.99 -0.60 49.20
N PRO A 154 -58.24 -1.04 48.97
CA PRO A 154 -59.34 -0.14 48.65
C PRO A 154 -59.72 0.66 49.90
N THR A 155 -59.15 1.86 50.04
CA THR A 155 -59.62 2.84 51.03
C THR A 155 -60.90 3.48 50.47
N GLY A 156 -62.05 2.96 50.91
CA GLY A 156 -63.34 3.60 50.67
C GLY A 156 -63.36 5.01 51.27
N VAL A 157 -63.97 5.97 50.58
CA VAL A 157 -65.33 6.51 50.81
C VAL A 157 -65.58 7.55 49.70
N ARG A 158 -66.69 7.41 48.98
CA ARG A 158 -67.14 8.37 47.96
C ARG A 158 -67.51 9.69 48.63
N GLY A 159 -66.75 10.74 48.36
CA GLY A 159 -67.13 12.12 48.61
C GLY A 159 -67.74 12.75 47.36
N VAL A 160 -69.04 13.04 47.42
CA VAL A 160 -69.79 13.81 46.42
C VAL A 160 -69.25 15.25 46.39
N ARG A 161 -68.91 15.78 45.22
CA ARG A 161 -69.00 17.24 44.98
C ARG A 161 -69.36 17.57 43.53
N LYS A 162 -70.40 18.41 43.44
CA LYS A 162 -71.07 18.94 42.24
C LYS A 162 -70.14 19.69 41.28
N GLN A 163 -70.39 19.44 40.00
CA GLN A 163 -70.34 20.29 38.80
C GLN A 163 -69.71 21.68 38.88
N HIS A 164 -68.90 22.04 37.86
CA HIS A 164 -69.06 23.26 37.05
C HIS A 164 -68.50 23.03 35.63
N SER A 165 -69.09 23.77 34.71
CA SER A 165 -69.22 23.68 33.25
C SER A 165 -68.03 24.17 32.40
N GLY A 166 -67.85 23.55 31.23
CA GLY A 166 -67.74 24.20 29.90
C GLY A 166 -66.45 24.91 29.47
N ALA A 167 -65.85 24.48 28.35
CA ALA A 167 -65.65 25.29 27.13
C ALA A 167 -64.88 24.50 26.04
N GLU A 168 -65.36 24.66 24.82
CA GLU A 168 -64.88 24.21 23.51
C GLU A 168 -63.45 24.69 23.17
N ALA A 169 -62.71 23.87 22.40
CA ALA A 169 -61.77 24.30 21.36
C ALA A 169 -61.18 23.07 20.62
N GLU A 170 -61.92 22.64 19.60
CA GLU A 170 -61.47 22.33 18.23
C GLU A 170 -59.96 22.05 17.96
N GLN A 171 -59.75 20.95 17.23
CA GLN A 171 -58.81 20.75 16.12
C GLN A 171 -57.30 20.65 16.40
N SER A 172 -56.74 19.47 16.09
CA SER A 172 -55.97 19.33 14.85
C SER A 172 -55.69 17.85 14.55
N GLU A 173 -56.05 17.50 13.32
CA GLU A 173 -55.96 16.22 12.65
C GLU A 173 -54.52 15.91 12.23
N SER A 174 -54.16 14.62 12.14
CA SER A 174 -53.56 13.97 10.96
C SER A 174 -52.70 12.75 11.34
N SER A 175 -53.24 11.56 11.03
CA SER A 175 -52.73 10.53 10.11
C SER A 175 -51.21 10.48 9.83
N GLU A 176 -50.51 9.37 9.62
CA GLU A 176 -50.87 7.97 9.34
C GLU A 176 -49.59 7.12 9.50
N SER A 177 -49.80 5.83 9.76
CA SER A 177 -48.85 4.72 9.80
C SER A 177 -48.07 4.49 8.50
N VAL A 178 -46.84 3.94 8.56
CA VAL A 178 -46.38 2.78 7.73
C VAL A 178 -45.20 2.07 8.43
N SER A 179 -45.34 0.75 8.63
CA SER A 179 -44.32 -0.20 9.10
C SER A 179 -43.21 -0.46 8.08
N PRO A 180 -41.97 -0.86 8.48
CA PRO A 180 -41.05 -1.53 7.56
C PRO A 180 -40.86 -3.01 7.88
N THR A 181 -41.05 -3.77 6.82
CA THR A 181 -40.96 -5.21 6.58
C THR A 181 -39.59 -5.83 6.89
N LEU A 182 -39.64 -7.04 7.45
CA LEU A 182 -38.52 -7.99 7.61
C LEU A 182 -38.00 -8.47 6.24
N LEU A 183 -36.68 -8.44 6.02
CA LEU A 183 -36.01 -9.23 4.99
C LEU A 183 -34.64 -9.73 5.49
N ASP A 184 -34.51 -11.05 5.56
CA ASP A 184 -33.28 -11.82 5.75
C ASP A 184 -32.33 -11.69 4.54
N PRO A 185 -31.00 -11.76 4.75
CA PRO A 185 -30.06 -12.15 3.71
C PRO A 185 -29.60 -13.59 3.90
N SER A 186 -29.90 -14.40 2.90
CA SER A 186 -29.38 -15.75 2.68
C SER A 186 -27.85 -15.77 2.52
N THR A 187 -27.20 -16.64 3.28
CA THR A 187 -25.81 -17.06 3.08
C THR A 187 -25.69 -17.92 1.82
N SER A 188 -24.99 -17.44 0.78
CA SER A 188 -24.45 -18.29 -0.28
C SER A 188 -23.04 -18.76 0.12
N ASN A 189 -22.95 -20.04 0.45
CA ASN A 189 -21.67 -20.75 0.60
C ASN A 189 -21.13 -21.05 -0.80
N TYR A 190 -20.01 -20.44 -1.17
CA TYR A 190 -19.17 -20.95 -2.25
C TYR A 190 -18.19 -21.95 -1.66
N GLN A 191 -18.40 -23.22 -1.98
CA GLN A 191 -17.43 -24.28 -1.75
C GLN A 191 -16.20 -24.06 -2.64
N VAL A 192 -15.02 -24.10 -2.02
CA VAL A 192 -13.75 -24.29 -2.70
C VAL A 192 -13.52 -25.81 -2.79
N SER A 193 -13.73 -26.37 -3.97
CA SER A 193 -13.25 -27.72 -4.31
C SER A 193 -11.85 -27.57 -4.88
N ILE A 194 -10.84 -28.08 -4.17
CA ILE A 194 -9.49 -28.26 -4.70
C ILE A 194 -9.42 -29.69 -5.23
N SER A 195 -9.14 -29.81 -6.53
CA SER A 195 -8.67 -31.05 -7.17
C SER A 195 -7.19 -30.90 -7.47
#